data_AF-A0A2P6VCL9-F1
#
_entry.id   AF-A0A2P6VCL9-F1
#
_cell.length_a   1.000
_cell.length_b   1.000
_cell.length_c   1.000
_cell.angle_alpha   90.00
_cell.angle_beta   90.00
_cell.angle_gamma   90.00
#
_symmetry.space_group_name_H-M   'P 1'
#
loop_
_entity.id
_entity.type
_entity.pdbx_description
1 polymer ?
#
loop_
_entity_poly.entity_id
_entity_poly.type
_entity_poly.pdbx_seq_one_letter_code
_entity_poly.pdbx_strand_id
1 'polypeptide(L)' 'MGLLGGKKHTVVAGDSLNSIAQQYGTTPEALLKRNRKTISSAEQLQPGMQLKVPKGSGSSSSSDD' A
#
# COMPACT_ATOMS: atom_id res chain seq x y z
N MET A 1 19.06 -5.77 -11.73
CA MET A 1 18.79 -4.43 -11.15
C MET A 1 17.34 -4.39 -10.69
N GLY A 2 17.08 -4.55 -9.39
CA GLY A 2 15.71 -4.68 -8.86
C GLY A 2 14.99 -3.34 -8.80
N LEU A 3 14.13 -3.04 -9.77
CA LEU A 3 13.17 -1.94 -9.69
C LEU A 3 11.98 -2.33 -8.79
N LEU A 4 12.25 -2.66 -7.52
CA LEU A 4 11.21 -2.89 -6.51
C LEU A 4 10.84 -1.58 -5.80
N GLY A 5 10.66 -0.51 -6.59
CA GLY A 5 10.14 0.76 -6.11
C GLY A 5 8.67 0.60 -5.74
N GLY A 6 8.39 0.08 -4.54
CA GLY A 6 7.03 0.04 -4.01
C GLY A 6 6.43 1.44 -4.07
N LYS A 7 5.23 1.55 -4.65
CA LYS A 7 4.51 2.83 -4.77
C LYS A 7 4.28 3.39 -3.37
N LYS A 8 4.52 4.68 -3.19
CA LYS A 8 4.26 5.37 -1.92
C LYS A 8 2.99 6.18 -2.07
N HIS A 9 2.14 6.12 -1.06
CA HIS A 9 0.94 6.93 -0.96
C HIS A 9 1.08 7.84 0.25
N THR A 10 0.78 9.12 0.06
CA THR A 10 0.75 10.11 1.15
C THR A 10 -0.69 10.22 1.61
N VAL A 11 -0.96 9.81 2.85
CA VAL A 11 -2.30 9.86 3.45
C VAL A 11 -2.76 11.31 3.49
N VAL A 12 -4.00 11.57 3.04
CA VAL A 12 -4.65 12.87 3.20
C VAL A 12 -5.81 12.79 4.21
N ALA A 13 -6.34 13.94 4.62
CA ALA A 13 -7.49 13.97 5.51
C ALA A 13 -8.70 13.27 4.87
N GLY A 14 -9.26 12.29 5.58
CA GLY A 14 -10.36 11.45 5.09
C GLY A 14 -9.92 10.12 4.48
N ASP A 15 -8.63 9.91 4.23
CA ASP A 15 -8.14 8.60 3.82
C ASP A 15 -8.23 7.58 4.94
N SER A 16 -8.51 6.35 4.54
CA SER A 16 -8.54 5.18 5.41
C SER A 16 -7.78 4.04 4.75
N LEU A 17 -7.26 3.08 5.52
CA LEU A 17 -6.59 1.91 4.95
C LEU A 17 -7.45 1.19 3.91
N ASN A 18 -8.78 1.18 4.09
CA ASN A 18 -9.71 0.57 3.15
C ASN A 18 -9.80 1.34 1.82
N SER A 19 -9.99 2.65 1.87
CA SER A 19 -10.04 3.51 0.68
C SER A 19 -8.73 3.46 -0.11
N ILE A 20 -7.59 3.54 0.59
CA ILE A 20 -6.25 3.42 -0.01
C ILE A 20 -6.09 2.03 -0.63
N ALA A 21 -6.44 0.96 0.09
CA ALA A 21 -6.34 -0.40 -0.41
C ALA A 21 -7.13 -0.58 -1.71
N GLN A 22 -8.39 -0.13 -1.74
CA GLN A 22 -9.24 -0.20 -2.93
C GLN A 22 -8.67 0.62 -4.09
N GLN A 23 -8.21 1.84 -3.82
CA GLN A 23 -7.60 2.72 -4.83
C GLN A 23 -6.41 2.07 -5.54
N TYR A 24 -5.61 1.28 -4.80
CA TYR A 24 -4.43 0.61 -5.34
C TYR A 24 -4.65 -0.87 -5.70
N GLY A 25 -5.87 -1.40 -5.56
CA GLY A 25 -6.16 -2.82 -5.82
C GLY A 25 -5.40 -3.77 -4.88
N THR A 26 -5.29 -3.42 -3.60
CA THR A 26 -4.67 -4.23 -2.56
C THR A 26 -5.63 -4.42 -1.38
N THR A 27 -5.14 -4.94 -0.25
CA THR A 27 -5.93 -5.12 0.97
C THR A 27 -5.38 -4.27 2.12
N PRO A 28 -6.25 -3.83 3.07
CA PRO A 28 -5.81 -3.13 4.27
C PRO A 28 -4.74 -3.90 5.05
N GLU A 29 -4.90 -5.22 5.14
CA GLU A 29 -3.96 -6.12 5.81
C GLU A 29 -2.59 -6.16 5.10
N ALA A 30 -2.57 -6.19 3.76
CA ALA A 30 -1.33 -6.14 2.99
C ALA A 30 -0.62 -4.80 3.17
N LEU A 31 -1.37 -3.70 3.18
CA LEU A 31 -0.84 -2.37 3.51
C LEU A 31 -0.26 -2.33 4.92
N LEU A 32 -0.99 -2.82 5.91
CA LEU A 32 -0.54 -2.87 7.31
C LEU A 32 0.72 -3.72 7.44
N LYS A 33 0.72 -4.94 6.88
CA LYS A 33 1.87 -5.84 6.90
C LYS A 33 3.10 -5.22 6.24
N ARG A 34 2.90 -4.47 5.15
CA ARG A 34 3.97 -3.76 4.45
C ARG A 34 4.51 -2.57 5.22
N ASN A 35 3.66 -1.94 6.03
CA ASN A 35 3.93 -0.74 6.81
C ASN A 35 4.02 -0.97 8.32
N ARG A 36 4.15 -2.22 8.79
CA ARG A 36 4.25 -2.57 10.22
C ARG A 36 5.38 -1.88 11.01
N LYS A 37 6.36 -1.30 10.30
CA LYS A 37 7.45 -0.50 10.90
C LYS A 37 7.05 0.98 11.11
N THR A 38 5.98 1.40 10.46
CA THR A 38 5.45 2.77 10.45
C THR A 38 4.12 2.86 11.19
N ILE A 39 3.22 1.90 10.95
CA ILE A 39 1.91 1.79 11.59
C ILE A 39 1.65 0.35 12.00
N SER A 40 1.13 0.17 13.21
CA SER A 40 0.69 -1.12 13.73
C SER A 40 -0.82 -1.33 13.58
N SER A 41 -1.59 -0.24 13.50
CA SER A 41 -3.06 -0.27 13.37
C SER A 41 -3.58 0.84 12.44
N ALA A 42 -4.81 0.66 11.94
CA ALA A 42 -5.50 1.65 11.11
C ALA A 42 -5.76 2.98 11.84
N GLU A 43 -5.89 2.94 13.17
CA GLU A 43 -6.14 4.13 14.00
C GLU A 43 -4.94 5.08 14.05
N GLN A 44 -3.74 4.55 13.79
CA GLN A 44 -2.51 5.34 13.74
C GLN A 44 -2.32 6.03 12.38
N LEU A 45 -3.23 5.84 11.44
CA LEU A 45 -3.20 6.50 10.14
C LEU A 45 -3.47 7.99 10.35
N GLN A 46 -2.52 8.84 9.97
CA GLN A 46 -2.62 10.29 10.09
C GLN A 46 -2.32 10.95 8.73
N PRO A 47 -2.99 12.07 8.40
CA PRO A 47 -2.66 12.85 7.22
C PRO A 47 -1.18 13.29 7.21
N GLY A 48 -0.54 13.23 6.04
CA GLY A 48 0.89 13.50 5.85
C GLY A 48 1.80 12.28 6.01
N MET A 49 1.27 11.13 6.47
CA MET A 49 2.05 9.90 6.55
C MET A 49 2.32 9.30 5.18
N GLN A 50 3.52 8.76 4.98
CA GLN A 50 3.87 8.03 3.77
C GLN A 50 3.74 6.53 3.99
N LEU A 51 2.79 5.91 3.30
CA LEU A 51 2.58 4.47 3.28
C LEU A 51 3.20 3.84 2.04
N LYS A 52 3.86 2.71 2.22
CA LYS A 52 4.33 1.86 1.14
C LYS A 52 3.20 0.95 0.71
N VAL A 53 2.72 1.16 -0.50
CA VAL A 53 1.72 0.32 -1.15
C VAL A 53 2.43 -0.91 -1.71
N PRO A 54 2.12 -2.12 -1.23
CA PRO A 54 2.60 -3.32 -1.89
C PRO A 54 1.95 -3.38 -3.27
N LYS A 55 2.74 -3.65 -4.32
CA LYS A 55 2.15 -3.98 -5.62
C LYS A 55 1.37 -5.26 -5.38
N GLY A 56 0.04 -5.19 -5.44
CA GLY A 56 -0.80 -6.37 -5.37
C GLY A 56 -0.28 -7.37 -6.39
N SER A 57 -0.24 -8.65 -6.01
CA SER A 57 0.03 -9.75 -6.94
C SER A 57 -1.13 -9.92 -7.94
N GLY A 58 -1.67 -8.83 -8.46
CA GLY A 58 -2.43 -8.80 -9.70
C GLY A 58 -1.42 -8.96 -10.81
N SER A 59 -1.18 -10.22 -11.16
CA SER A 59 -0.59 -10.68 -12.41
C SER A 59 0.55 -9.81 -12.94
N SER A 60 1.77 -10.10 -12.52
CA SER A 60 2.84 -10.20 -13.51
C SER A 60 2.54 -11.40 -14.41
N SER A 61 1.53 -11.24 -15.27
CA SER A 61 1.47 -11.95 -16.54
C SER A 61 2.56 -11.35 -17.39
N SER A 62 3.81 -11.76 -17.16
CA SER A 62 4.74 -11.90 -18.27
C SER A 62 4.37 -13.23 -18.90
N SER A 63 3.32 -13.17 -19.70
CA SER A 63 3.13 -14.07 -20.83
C SER A 63 4.27 -13.73 -21.78
N ASP A 64 5.40 -14.42 -21.64
CA ASP A 64 6.43 -14.45 -22.68
C ASP A 64 6.22 -15.77 -23.43
N ASP A 65 6.05 -15.60 -24.74
CA ASP A 65 5.57 -16.50 -25.81
C ASP A 65 6.34 -17.83 -25.92
#